data_AF-A0A9J6G9V0-F1
#
_entry.id   AF-A0A9J6G9V0-F1
#
_cell.length_a   1.000
_cell.length_b   1.000
_cell.length_c   1.000
_cell.angle_alpha   90.00
_cell.angle_beta   90.00
_cell.angle_gamma   90.00
#
_symmetry.space_group_name_H-M   'P 1'
#
loop_
_entity.id
_entity.type
_entity.pdbx_description
1 polymer ?
#
loop_
_entity_poly.entity_id
_entity_poly.type
_entity_poly.pdbx_seq_one_letter_code
_entity_poly.pdbx_strand_id
1 'polypeptide(L)' 'MEKKKVNYTVQEKGLLMELARKYKDVIENKKTDSMSVHRKKATWRQIAQEFNSKHGRPPQDTRPAQEMVART' A
#
# COMPACT_ATOMS: atom_id res chain seq x y z
N MET A 1 -9.57 -12.94 15.24
CA MET A 1 -8.95 -12.59 13.94
C MET A 1 -7.47 -12.36 14.17
N GLU A 2 -6.64 -13.36 13.91
CA GLU A 2 -5.19 -13.24 14.06
C GLU A 2 -4.64 -12.34 12.95
N LYS A 3 -4.10 -11.18 13.32
CA LYS A 3 -3.32 -10.34 12.43
C LYS A 3 -2.03 -11.11 12.12
N LYS A 4 -2.02 -11.92 11.05
CA LYS A 4 -0.81 -12.59 10.56
C LYS A 4 0.29 -11.54 10.46
N LYS A 5 1.32 -11.64 11.32
CA LYS A 5 2.51 -10.79 11.25
C LYS A 5 3.16 -11.06 9.90
N VAL A 6 2.95 -10.17 8.95
CA VAL A 6 3.61 -10.24 7.65
C VAL A 6 5.08 -9.91 7.89
N ASN A 7 5.94 -10.92 7.79
CA ASN A 7 7.37 -10.72 7.81
C ASN A 7 7.78 -10.22 6.44
N TYR A 8 8.05 -8.92 6.33
CA TYR A 8 8.68 -8.35 5.15
C TYR A 8 10.15 -8.82 5.09
N THR A 9 10.48 -9.53 4.03
CA THR A 9 11.84 -9.94 3.65
C THR A 9 12.74 -8.72 3.46
N VAL A 10 14.06 -8.94 3.49
CA VAL A 10 15.05 -7.86 3.27
C VAL A 10 14.87 -7.24 1.88
N GLN A 11 14.47 -8.04 0.89
CA GLN A 11 14.18 -7.57 -0.47
C GLN A 11 12.94 -6.66 -0.49
N GLU A 12 11.87 -7.01 0.21
CA GLU A 12 10.67 -6.17 0.34
C GLU A 12 11.00 -4.82 1.00
N LYS A 13 11.81 -4.85 2.06
CA LYS A 13 12.27 -3.62 2.73
C LYS A 13 13.13 -2.76 1.80
N GLY A 14 14.02 -3.37 1.02
CA GLY A 14 14.83 -2.70 0.01
C GLY A 14 13.97 -2.01 -1.05
N LEU A 15 13.00 -2.74 -1.62
CA LEU A 15 12.06 -2.19 -2.60
C LEU A 15 11.25 -1.03 -2.01
N LEU A 16 10.73 -1.19 -0.79
CA LEU A 16 9.96 -0.13 -0.13
C LEU A 16 10.81 1.13 0.11
N MET A 17 12.11 0.96 0.45
CA MET A 17 13.06 2.06 0.56
C MET A 17 13.35 2.74 -0.78
N GLU A 18 13.49 1.97 -1.87
CA GLU A 18 13.66 2.53 -3.21
C GLU A 18 12.43 3.32 -3.67
N LEU A 19 11.23 2.79 -3.44
CA LEU A 19 9.97 3.47 -3.72
C LEU A 19 9.85 4.75 -2.86
N ALA A 20 10.17 4.67 -1.57
CA ALA A 20 10.19 5.84 -0.70
C ALA A 20 11.21 6.90 -1.16
N ARG A 21 12.38 6.50 -1.67
CA ARG A 21 13.36 7.44 -2.26
C ARG A 21 12.84 8.06 -3.55
N LYS A 22 12.21 7.28 -4.43
CA LYS A 22 11.64 7.75 -5.71
C LYS A 22 10.57 8.81 -5.50
N TYR A 23 9.76 8.68 -4.45
CA TYR A 23 8.68 9.60 -4.14
C TYR A 23 9.01 10.60 -3.03
N LYS A 24 10.26 10.63 -2.55
CA LYS A 24 10.74 11.41 -1.39
C LYS A 24 10.21 12.84 -1.35
N ASP A 25 10.32 13.56 -2.46
CA ASP A 25 9.84 14.95 -2.60
C ASP A 25 8.35 15.14 -2.30
N VAL A 26 7.51 14.13 -2.55
CA VAL A 26 6.07 14.22 -2.29
C VAL A 26 5.74 13.81 -0.86
N ILE A 27 6.38 12.76 -0.35
CA ILE A 27 6.13 12.23 1.00
C ILE A 27 6.74 13.10 2.10
N GLU A 28 7.95 13.62 1.90
CA GLU A 28 8.63 14.54 2.82
C GLU A 28 8.25 16.00 2.61
N ASN A 29 7.34 16.31 1.69
CA ASN A 29 6.83 17.65 1.53
C ASN A 29 6.23 18.15 2.86
N LYS A 30 6.82 19.19 3.46
CA LYS A 30 6.37 19.74 4.76
C LYS A 30 5.08 20.55 4.68
N LYS A 31 4.52 20.73 3.47
CA LYS A 31 3.27 21.43 3.26
C LYS A 31 2.07 20.57 3.69
N THR A 32 1.13 21.23 4.37
CA THR A 32 -0.09 20.61 4.95
C THR A 32 -1.35 21.11 4.25
N ASP A 33 -1.21 21.66 3.04
CA ASP A 33 -2.36 22.07 2.24
C ASP A 33 -3.19 20.83 1.85
N SER A 34 -4.51 20.98 1.76
CA SER A 34 -5.41 19.87 1.42
C SER A 34 -4.98 19.16 0.13
N MET A 35 -4.53 19.92 -0.89
CA MET A 35 -3.99 19.36 -2.13
C MET A 35 -2.74 18.49 -1.90
N SER A 36 -1.81 18.93 -1.05
CA SER A 36 -0.60 18.17 -0.70
C SER A 36 -0.93 16.88 0.04
N VAL A 37 -1.96 16.88 0.91
CA VAL A 37 -2.46 15.67 1.57
C VAL A 37 -3.04 14.67 0.57
N HIS A 38 -3.86 15.14 -0.38
CA HIS A 38 -4.42 14.29 -1.43
C HIS A 38 -3.33 13.69 -2.32
N ARG A 39 -2.31 14.49 -2.66
CA ARG A 39 -1.16 14.02 -3.45
C ARG A 39 -0.35 12.96 -2.72
N LYS A 40 -0.05 13.16 -1.43
CA LYS A 40 0.60 12.15 -0.58
C LYS A 40 -0.19 10.84 -0.53
N LYS A 41 -1.52 10.93 -0.32
CA LYS A 41 -2.39 9.73 -0.35
C LYS A 41 -2.33 9.02 -1.69
N ALA A 42 -2.40 9.75 -2.80
CA ALA A 42 -2.27 9.18 -4.15
C ALA A 42 -0.91 8.50 -4.35
N THR A 43 0.17 9.14 -3.92
CA THR A 43 1.53 8.59 -3.98
C THR A 43 1.67 7.32 -3.16
N TRP A 44 1.13 7.28 -1.94
CA TRP A 44 1.12 6.05 -1.14
C TRP A 44 0.33 4.92 -1.80
N ARG A 45 -0.79 5.21 -2.46
CA ARG A 45 -1.53 4.20 -3.25
C ARG A 45 -0.70 3.68 -4.42
N GLN A 46 0.03 4.55 -5.11
CA GLN A 46 0.94 4.15 -6.18
C GLN A 46 2.07 3.26 -5.67
N ILE A 47 2.71 3.63 -4.54
CA ILE A 47 3.74 2.80 -3.89
C ILE A 47 3.18 1.43 -3.54
N ALA A 48 1.99 1.37 -2.95
CA ALA A 48 1.34 0.11 -2.60
C ALA A 48 1.02 -0.74 -3.84
N GLN A 49 0.54 -0.12 -4.93
CA GLN A 49 0.27 -0.81 -6.18
C GLN A 49 1.55 -1.34 -6.84
N GLU A 50 2.61 -0.54 -6.90
CA GLU A 50 3.91 -0.92 -7.48
C GLU A 50 4.55 -2.03 -6.64
N PHE A 51 4.50 -1.93 -5.30
CA PHE A 51 4.94 -2.99 -4.39
C PHE A 51 4.14 -4.28 -4.60
N ASN A 52 2.81 -4.23 -4.61
CA ASN A 52 1.96 -5.41 -4.80
C ASN A 52 2.15 -6.06 -6.17
N SER A 53 2.31 -5.25 -7.23
CA SER A 53 2.55 -5.73 -8.59
C SER A 53 3.91 -6.42 -8.72
N LYS A 54 4.96 -5.87 -8.09
CA LYS A 54 6.30 -6.47 -8.08
C LYS A 54 6.38 -7.71 -7.19
N HIS A 55 5.56 -7.78 -6.15
CA HIS A 55 5.61 -8.84 -5.17
C HIS A 55 4.54 -9.94 -5.36
N GLY A 56 3.65 -9.79 -6.36
CA GLY A 56 2.64 -10.79 -6.70
C GLY A 56 1.73 -11.19 -5.53
N ARG A 57 1.64 -10.38 -4.48
CA ARG A 57 0.68 -10.62 -3.40
C ARG A 57 -0.69 -10.18 -3.91
N PRO A 58 -1.69 -11.08 -3.99
CA PRO A 58 -3.06 -10.65 -4.16
C PRO A 58 -3.41 -9.69 -3.00
N PRO A 59 -4.27 -8.68 -3.24
CA PRO A 59 -4.71 -7.76 -2.20
C PRO A 59 -5.21 -8.58 -1.02
N GLN A 60 -4.46 -8.54 0.08
CA GLN A 60 -4.89 -9.14 1.32
C GLN A 60 -6.05 -8.27 1.81
N ASP A 61 -7.25 -8.77 1.59
CA ASP A 61 -8.54 -8.12 1.81
C ASP A 61 -9.15 -7.41 0.59
N THR A 62 -9.56 -8.22 -0.39
CA THR A 62 -10.93 -8.08 -0.89
C THR A 62 -11.61 -9.41 -0.61
N ARG A 63 -12.34 -9.51 0.51
CA ARG A 63 -13.43 -10.48 0.55
C ARG A 63 -14.33 -10.13 -0.63
N PRO A 64 -14.53 -11.00 -1.64
CA PRO A 64 -15.51 -10.71 -2.67
C PRO A 64 -16.85 -10.58 -1.94
N ALA A 65 -17.50 -9.42 -2.06
CA ALA A 65 -18.75 -9.08 -1.40
C ALA A 65 -19.96 -9.91 -1.89
N GLN A 66 -19.73 -11.12 -2.44
CA GLN A 66 -20.77 -11.98 -3.02
C GLN A 66 -21.03 -13.26 -2.22
N GLU A 67 -20.22 -13.61 -1.21
CA GLU A 67 -20.44 -14.83 -0.40
C GLU A 67 -21.03 -14.52 0.99
N MET A 68 -22.13 -13.76 1.03
CA MET A 68 -22.93 -13.58 2.25
C MET A 68 -24.44 -13.59 1.99
N VAL A 69 -24.89 -14.18 0.88
CA VAL A 69 -26.32 -14.36 0.54
C VAL A 69 -26.60 -15.76 -0.03
N ALA A 70 -26.06 -16.80 0.61
CA ALA A 70 -26.41 -18.20 0.32
C ALA A 70 -26.52 -19.08 1.58
N ARG A 71 -26.88 -18.46 2.72
CA ARG A 71 -27.20 -19.16 3.97
C ARG A 71 -28.27 -18.40 4.75
N THR A 72 -29.46 -18.30 4.17
CA THR A 72 -30.75 -18.20 4.87
C THR A 72 -31.81 -18.62 3.87
#